data_AF-A0A929ZMN0-F1
#
_entry.id   AF-A0A929ZMN0-F1
#
_cell.length_a   1.000
_cell.length_b   1.000
_cell.length_c   1.000
_cell.angle_alpha   90.00
_cell.angle_beta   90.00
_cell.angle_gamma   90.00
#
_symmetry.space_group_name_H-M   'P 1'
#
loop_
_entity.id
_entity.type
_entity.pdbx_description
1 polymer ?
#
loop_
_entity_poly.entity_id
_entity_poly.type
_entity_poly.pdbx_seq_one_letter_code
_entity_poly.pdbx_strand_id
1 'polypeptide(L)' 'MSTYTIQNSFVSVTIDEHAAEIHSFFDRETNIEAMWQGDKTYWAGRN' A
#
# COMPACT_ATOMS: atom_id res chain seq x y z
N MET A 1 -14.61 3.11 -1.10
CA MET A 1 -14.38 1.99 -0.16
C MET A 1 -13.44 2.50 0.92
N SER A 2 -13.48 1.92 2.11
CA SER A 2 -12.70 2.43 3.24
C SER A 2 -11.28 1.89 3.14
N THR A 3 -10.28 2.74 3.38
CA THR A 3 -8.89 2.29 3.55
C THR A 3 -8.56 2.27 5.03
N TYR A 4 -7.91 1.20 5.48
CA TYR A 4 -7.44 1.04 6.85
C TYR A 4 -5.93 1.05 6.90
N THR A 5 -5.36 1.71 7.91
CA THR A 5 -3.91 1.70 8.14
C THR A 5 -3.61 0.96 9.44
N ILE A 6 -2.69 0.01 9.35
CA ILE A 6 -2.06 -0.65 10.49
C ILE A 6 -0.58 -0.29 10.49
N GLN A 7 -0.02 0.04 11.65
CA GLN A 7 1.34 0.53 11.75
C GLN A 7 2.02 0.10 13.05
N ASN A 8 3.35 -0.06 12.99
CA ASN A 8 4.21 -0.25 14.15
C ASN A 8 5.52 0.56 13.98
N SER A 9 6.54 0.27 14.79
CA SER A 9 7.84 0.96 14.73
C SER A 9 8.62 0.69 13.45
N PHE A 10 8.33 -0.39 12.73
CA PHE A 10 9.08 -0.84 11.55
C PHE A 10 8.36 -0.47 10.25
N VAL A 11 7.04 -0.67 10.18
CA VAL A 11 6.27 -0.57 8.93
C VAL A 11 4.93 0.13 9.13
N SER A 12 4.41 0.68 8.03
CA SER A 12 3.03 1.14 7.88
C SER A 12 2.41 0.47 6.67
N VAL A 13 1.22 -0.10 6.83
CA VAL A 13 0.51 -0.82 5.76
C VAL A 13 -0.88 -0.22 5.60
N THR A 14 -1.24 0.12 4.37
CA THR A 14 -2.58 0.59 4.01
C THR A 14 -3.30 -0.47 3.18
N ILE A 15 -4.51 -0.83 3.60
CA ILE A 15 -5.34 -1.87 2.98
C ILE A 15 -6.68 -1.25 2.57
N ASP A 16 -7.09 -1.46 1.31
CA ASP A 16 -8.45 -1.17 0.86
C ASP A 16 -9.39 -2.30 1.28
N GLU A 17 -10.55 -1.95 1.81
CA GLU A 17 -11.60 -2.89 2.19
C GLU A 17 -12.08 -3.74 1.01
N HIS A 18 -11.99 -3.22 -0.22
CA HIS A 18 -12.23 -3.97 -1.43
C HIS A 18 -11.19 -5.06 -1.57
N ALA A 19 -11.65 -6.31 -1.59
CA ALA A 19 -10.82 -7.48 -1.76
C ALA A 19 -9.62 -7.59 -0.79
N ALA A 20 -9.63 -6.82 0.31
CA ALA A 20 -8.51 -6.69 1.24
C ALA A 20 -7.17 -6.36 0.55
N GLU A 21 -7.19 -5.50 -0.49
CA GLU A 21 -6.00 -5.20 -1.28
C GLU A 21 -5.02 -4.30 -0.52
N ILE A 22 -3.74 -4.69 -0.46
CA ILE A 22 -2.67 -3.83 0.08
C ILE A 22 -2.31 -2.76 -0.94
N HIS A 23 -2.49 -1.49 -0.57
CA HIS A 23 -2.17 -0.33 -1.40
C HIS A 23 -0.79 0.25 -1.11
N SER A 24 -0.31 0.12 0.13
CA SER A 24 1.02 0.57 0.56
C SER A 24 1.60 -0.43 1.56
N PHE A 25 2.89 -0.71 1.41
CA PHE A 25 3.71 -1.37 2.42
C PHE A 25 5.00 -0.54 2.55
N PHE A 26 5.00 0.33 3.54
CA PHE A 26 6.04 1.33 3.71
C PHE A 26 6.98 0.94 4.85
N ASP A 27 8.25 0.80 4.52
CA ASP A 27 9.35 0.61 5.48
C ASP A 27 9.79 1.96 6.04
N ARG A 28 9.66 2.12 7.36
CA ARG A 28 9.96 3.37 8.07
C ARG A 28 11.44 3.53 8.42
N GLU A 29 12.22 2.47 8.37
CA GLU A 29 13.67 2.50 8.62
C GLU A 29 14.40 2.92 7.34
N THR A 30 14.04 2.31 6.21
CA THR A 30 14.70 2.57 4.92
C THR A 30 14.01 3.65 4.09
N ASN A 31 12.80 4.07 4.47
CA ASN A 31 11.99 5.06 3.77
C ASN A 31 11.65 4.60 2.32
N ILE A 32 11.37 3.30 2.17
CA ILE A 32 11.05 2.66 0.88
C ILE A 32 9.59 2.23 0.87
N GLU A 33 8.90 2.55 -0.23
CA GLU A 33 7.59 2.00 -0.57
C GLU A 33 7.79 0.72 -1.39
N ALA A 34 7.38 -0.42 -0.84
CA ALA A 34 7.55 -1.72 -1.48
C ALA A 34 6.43 -2.04 -2.48
N MET A 35 5.24 -1.47 -2.30
CA MET A 35 4.12 -1.70 -3.19
C MET A 35 4.18 -0.79 -4.42
N TRP A 36 3.89 -1.35 -5.59
CA TRP A 36 3.66 -0.55 -6.80
C TRP A 36 2.67 0.58 -6.52
N GLN A 37 2.81 1.77 -7.08
CA GLN A 37 1.92 2.91 -6.74
C GLN A 37 0.80 3.16 -7.77
N GLY A 38 0.60 2.25 -8.71
CA GLY A 38 -0.55 2.31 -9.62
C GLY A 38 -0.44 3.36 -10.72
N ASP A 39 0.76 3.72 -11.17
CA ASP A 39 0.92 4.58 -12.34
C ASP A 39 0.38 3.86 -13.60
N LYS A 40 -0.73 4.40 -14.10
CA LYS A 40 -1.49 3.84 -15.23
C LYS A 40 -0.69 3.83 -16.54
N THR A 41 0.39 4.60 -16.63
CA THR A 41 1.33 4.58 -17.77
C THR A 41 1.95 3.19 -17.95
N TYR A 42 2.20 2.50 -16.84
CA TYR A 42 2.88 1.22 -16.84
C TYR A 42 1.91 0.06 -16.62
N TRP A 43 0.96 0.22 -15.68
CA TRP A 43 -0.06 -0.78 -15.42
C TRP A 43 -1.28 -0.17 -14.72
N ALA A 44 -2.44 -0.28 -15.37
CA ALA A 44 -3.69 0.31 -14.89
C ALA A 44 -4.46 -0.56 -13.88
N GLY A 45 -4.03 -1.80 -13.64
CA GLY A 45 -4.74 -2.75 -12.78
C GLY A 45 -4.26 -2.69 -11.34
N ARG A 46 -5.17 -2.32 -10.45
CA ARG A 46 -5.25 -2.74 -9.03
C ARG A 46 -6.70 -3.16 -8.81
N ASN A 47 -6.92 -4.22 -8.05
CA ASN A 47 -8.22 -4.94 -8.05
C ASN A 47 -9.38 -4.07 -7.55
#